data_AF-A0A2E6HB25-F1
#
_entry.id   AF-A0A2E6HB25-F1
#
_cell.length_a   1.000
_cell.length_b   1.000
_cell.length_c   1.000
_cell.angle_alpha   90.00
_cell.angle_beta   90.00
_cell.angle_gamma   90.00
#
_symmetry.space_group_name_H-M   'P 1'
#
loop_
_entity.id
_entity.type
_entity.pdbx_description
1 polymer ?
#
loop_
_entity_poly.entity_id
_entity_poly.type
_entity_poly.pdbx_seq_one_letter_code
_entity_poly.pdbx_strand_id
1 'polypeptide(L)'
;MKKLIVGALLAASAFSVQAENIELLNMATFVVNPEASTVGPKFKNTAERRAVYGDQVATLLLKNADKLASKYLDMNDPMAYNAFMVMALTVPMHEGFFVHFRETANIESECVDYKSKYKKLSGKAKKEFKKNLIKGSTPFLIKCSKIDESLPTVTSIMRAILDGSDIGMMQISVRWHYDIFLAQRKFESVEKTIDYGMRHLLKGFDPIYRKSNEHSCLTENGSFSYQNLVRATWGGFYNGGSVGQACRFSGVGHANDRAFKMNLDKILSYPETGLLGYNNDLRLDLTPTVKAAVVEVINNLRNGTDNRSAVNKLLKK
;
A
#
# COMPACT_ATOMS: atom_id res chain seq x y z
N MET A 1 57.56 31.32 15.41
CA MET A 1 56.84 30.17 14.80
C MET A 1 55.86 29.59 15.79
N LYS A 2 54.57 29.93 15.71
CA LYS A 2 53.45 29.16 16.31
C LYS A 2 52.26 29.33 15.35
N LYS A 3 51.99 28.29 14.56
CA LYS A 3 50.83 28.23 13.67
C LYS A 3 49.59 27.90 14.52
N LEU A 4 48.60 28.79 14.54
CA LEU A 4 47.26 28.48 15.00
C LEU A 4 46.54 27.76 13.85
N ILE A 5 46.23 26.48 14.02
CA ILE A 5 45.27 25.76 13.19
C ILE A 5 43.96 25.76 14.00
N VAL A 6 43.03 26.63 13.63
CA VAL A 6 41.66 26.55 14.14
C VAL A 6 40.93 25.56 13.25
N GLY A 7 40.72 24.35 13.76
CA GLY A 7 39.90 23.34 13.11
C GLY A 7 38.44 23.77 13.16
N ALA A 8 37.85 24.03 12.00
CA ALA A 8 36.41 24.12 11.85
C ALA A 8 35.84 22.71 11.97
N LEU A 9 35.28 22.36 13.14
CA LEU A 9 34.42 21.19 13.26
C LEU A 9 33.10 21.50 12.54
N LEU A 10 32.87 20.81 11.42
CA LEU A 10 31.62 20.79 10.68
C LEU A 10 30.49 20.20 11.54
N ALA A 11 29.61 21.07 12.04
CA ALA A 11 28.32 20.68 12.59
C ALA A 11 27.35 20.36 11.43
N ALA A 12 27.51 19.19 10.81
CA ALA A 12 26.65 18.72 9.70
C ALA A 12 25.62 17.66 10.11
N SER A 13 25.55 17.25 11.37
CA SER A 13 24.81 16.06 11.81
C SER A 13 23.36 16.30 12.28
N ALA A 14 22.93 17.55 12.49
CA ALA A 14 21.58 17.82 13.03
C ALA A 14 20.49 18.08 11.97
N PHE A 15 20.86 18.47 10.74
CA PHE A 15 19.89 18.84 9.69
C PHE A 15 19.35 17.66 8.87
N SER A 16 19.98 16.48 8.94
CA SER A 16 19.58 15.29 8.16
C SER A 16 18.38 14.56 8.76
N VAL A 17 18.26 14.53 10.09
CA VAL A 17 17.21 13.80 10.81
C VAL A 17 15.81 14.38 10.54
N GLN A 18 15.71 15.69 10.32
CA GLN A 18 14.42 16.37 10.16
C GLN A 18 13.78 16.17 8.78
N ALA A 19 14.57 15.84 7.75
CA ALA A 19 14.07 15.55 6.40
C ALA A 19 13.52 14.11 6.26
N GLU A 20 13.87 13.20 7.18
CA GLU A 20 13.39 11.82 7.14
C GLU A 20 11.98 11.64 7.76
N ASN A 21 11.52 12.62 8.55
CA ASN A 21 10.23 12.55 9.21
C ASN A 21 9.09 12.96 8.28
N ILE A 22 8.10 12.08 8.14
CA ILE A 22 6.85 12.35 7.43
C ILE A 22 5.73 12.34 8.47
N GLU A 23 5.25 13.52 8.86
CA GLU A 23 4.25 13.69 9.92
C GLU A 23 3.00 12.83 9.70
N LEU A 24 2.53 12.75 8.44
CA LEU A 24 1.39 11.92 8.07
C LEU A 24 1.60 10.43 8.45
N LEU A 25 2.82 9.90 8.30
CA LEU A 25 3.13 8.52 8.67
C LEU A 25 3.23 8.32 10.19
N ASN A 26 3.55 9.34 10.97
CA ASN A 26 3.47 9.27 12.43
C ASN A 26 2.01 9.03 12.84
N MET A 27 1.08 9.74 12.20
CA MET A 27 -0.36 9.57 12.42
C MET A 27 -0.95 8.29 11.84
N ALA A 28 -0.24 7.56 10.99
CA ALA A 28 -0.75 6.43 10.22
C ALA A 28 -0.04 5.11 10.51
N THR A 29 0.76 5.03 11.58
CA THR A 29 1.45 3.78 11.93
C THR A 29 1.24 3.39 13.40
N PHE A 30 1.58 2.14 13.73
CA PHE A 30 1.80 1.67 15.09
C PHE A 30 3.22 1.16 15.23
N VAL A 31 3.87 1.46 16.35
CA VAL A 31 5.19 0.90 16.65
C VAL A 31 5.11 -0.60 16.89
N VAL A 32 6.05 -1.32 16.28
CA VAL A 32 6.20 -2.78 16.36
C VAL A 32 7.21 -3.09 17.45
N ASN A 33 6.96 -4.16 18.21
CA ASN A 33 7.91 -4.68 19.17
C ASN A 33 9.22 -5.08 18.43
N PRO A 34 10.40 -4.58 18.83
CA PRO A 34 11.67 -4.95 18.20
C PRO A 34 11.94 -6.46 18.15
N GLU A 35 11.37 -7.23 19.08
CA GLU A 35 11.49 -8.70 19.13
C GLU A 35 10.48 -9.42 18.21
N ALA A 36 9.50 -8.71 17.65
CA ALA A 36 8.51 -9.31 16.77
C ALA A 36 9.04 -9.51 15.35
N SER A 37 8.58 -10.57 14.69
CA SER A 37 8.99 -10.88 13.32
C SER A 37 8.36 -9.92 12.32
N THR A 38 9.19 -9.28 11.49
CA THR A 38 8.75 -8.51 10.32
C THR A 38 9.51 -8.98 9.09
N VAL A 39 8.81 -9.29 8.00
CA VAL A 39 9.40 -9.85 6.78
C VAL A 39 9.06 -8.97 5.57
N GLY A 40 10.09 -8.46 4.90
CA GLY A 40 9.96 -7.69 3.67
C GLY A 40 10.53 -6.26 3.76
N PRO A 41 10.34 -5.46 2.71
CA PRO A 41 10.88 -4.11 2.63
C PRO A 41 10.32 -3.18 3.73
N LYS A 42 11.18 -2.30 4.25
CA LYS A 42 10.81 -1.24 5.20
C LYS A 42 11.08 0.12 4.57
N PHE A 43 10.07 0.99 4.58
CA PHE A 43 10.18 2.32 4.04
C PHE A 43 11.05 3.19 4.95
N LYS A 44 12.02 3.89 4.34
CA LYS A 44 12.82 4.94 4.99
C LYS A 44 12.91 6.11 4.02
N ASN A 45 12.62 7.32 4.51
CA ASN A 45 12.51 8.52 3.66
C ASN A 45 13.88 9.13 3.31
N THR A 46 14.76 8.32 2.73
CA THR A 46 16.04 8.77 2.15
C THR A 46 16.07 8.40 0.68
N ALA A 47 16.72 9.21 -0.16
CA ALA A 47 16.72 8.99 -1.61
C ALA A 47 17.22 7.58 -2.00
N GLU A 48 18.31 7.12 -1.39
CA GLU A 48 18.86 5.79 -1.63
C GLU A 48 17.88 4.67 -1.25
N ARG A 49 17.26 4.76 -0.07
CA ARG A 49 16.37 3.72 0.44
C ARG A 49 15.01 3.72 -0.25
N ARG A 50 14.53 4.88 -0.72
CA ARG A 50 13.27 4.98 -1.48
C ARG A 50 13.35 4.22 -2.79
N ALA A 51 14.48 4.26 -3.50
CA ALA A 51 14.65 3.53 -4.77
C ALA A 51 14.60 2.01 -4.56
N VAL A 52 15.35 1.50 -3.56
CA VAL A 52 15.35 0.07 -3.22
C VAL A 52 13.96 -0.38 -2.75
N TYR A 53 13.32 0.39 -1.88
CA TYR A 53 11.97 0.11 -1.39
C TYR A 53 10.95 0.11 -2.54
N GLY A 54 10.99 1.13 -3.41
CA GLY A 54 10.10 1.29 -4.54
C GLY A 54 10.18 0.11 -5.51
N ASP A 55 11.39 -0.30 -5.88
CA ASP A 55 11.61 -1.46 -6.74
C ASP A 55 11.04 -2.75 -6.11
N GLN A 56 11.33 -3.00 -4.83
CA GLN A 56 10.86 -4.19 -4.13
C GLN A 56 9.33 -4.24 -4.05
N VAL A 57 8.69 -3.13 -3.65
CA VAL A 57 7.23 -3.06 -3.53
C VAL A 57 6.55 -3.14 -4.88
N ALA A 58 6.96 -2.34 -5.87
CA ALA A 58 6.35 -2.37 -7.19
C ALA A 58 6.49 -3.76 -7.86
N THR A 59 7.66 -4.40 -7.72
CA THR A 59 7.87 -5.77 -8.24
C THR A 59 6.94 -6.76 -7.56
N LEU A 60 6.80 -6.72 -6.23
CA LEU A 60 5.88 -7.61 -5.50
C LEU A 60 4.42 -7.40 -5.92
N LEU A 61 3.99 -6.15 -6.11
CA LEU A 61 2.64 -5.82 -6.57
C LEU A 61 2.39 -6.38 -7.97
N LEU A 62 3.27 -6.09 -8.93
CA LEU A 62 3.14 -6.56 -10.31
C LEU A 62 3.20 -8.09 -10.39
N LYS A 63 4.10 -8.74 -9.64
CA LYS A 63 4.21 -10.21 -9.61
C LYS A 63 2.94 -10.88 -9.08
N ASN A 64 2.37 -10.37 -7.99
CA ASN A 64 1.14 -10.92 -7.43
C ASN A 64 -0.06 -10.65 -8.33
N ALA A 65 -0.11 -9.48 -8.97
CA ALA A 65 -1.17 -9.13 -9.90
C ALA A 65 -1.12 -9.98 -11.18
N ASP A 66 0.05 -10.15 -11.81
CA ASP A 66 0.25 -10.96 -13.03
C ASP A 66 -0.19 -12.41 -12.79
N LYS A 67 0.22 -12.99 -11.66
CA LYS A 67 -0.20 -14.34 -11.25
C LYS A 67 -1.72 -14.51 -11.22
N LEU A 68 -2.46 -13.50 -10.75
CA LEU A 68 -3.91 -13.55 -10.58
C LEU A 68 -4.69 -13.15 -11.83
N ALA A 69 -4.13 -12.23 -12.63
CA ALA A 69 -4.77 -11.64 -13.79
C ALA A 69 -4.44 -12.36 -15.09
N SER A 70 -3.40 -13.20 -15.13
CA SER A 70 -2.98 -13.95 -16.33
C SER A 70 -4.12 -14.67 -17.05
N LYS A 71 -5.10 -15.19 -16.31
CA LYS A 71 -6.33 -15.80 -16.88
C LYS A 71 -7.08 -14.91 -17.87
N TYR A 72 -7.01 -13.58 -17.75
CA TYR A 72 -7.68 -12.66 -18.67
C TYR A 72 -6.96 -12.62 -20.03
N LEU A 73 -5.66 -12.89 -20.06
CA LEU A 73 -4.92 -13.06 -21.31
C LEU A 73 -5.34 -14.35 -22.02
N ASP A 74 -5.56 -15.43 -21.28
CA ASP A 74 -6.11 -16.68 -21.84
C ASP A 74 -7.53 -16.48 -22.41
N MET A 75 -8.25 -15.48 -21.91
CA MET A 75 -9.56 -15.05 -22.41
C MET A 75 -9.47 -14.04 -23.57
N ASN A 76 -8.27 -13.75 -24.07
CA ASN A 76 -8.01 -12.72 -25.08
C ASN A 76 -8.53 -11.32 -24.69
N ASP A 77 -8.46 -11.01 -23.39
CA ASP A 77 -8.82 -9.71 -22.82
C ASP A 77 -7.62 -9.08 -22.07
N PRO A 78 -6.65 -8.53 -22.83
CA PRO A 78 -5.51 -7.85 -22.23
C PRO A 78 -5.91 -6.58 -21.47
N MET A 79 -7.08 -6.00 -21.74
CA MET A 79 -7.55 -4.82 -21.04
C MET A 79 -8.00 -5.16 -19.63
N ALA A 80 -8.72 -6.28 -19.43
CA ALA A 80 -9.03 -6.79 -18.09
C ALA A 80 -7.76 -7.12 -17.30
N TYR A 81 -6.76 -7.73 -17.95
CA TYR A 81 -5.45 -7.98 -17.34
C TYR A 81 -4.82 -6.66 -16.86
N ASN A 82 -4.63 -5.68 -17.76
CA ASN A 82 -3.95 -4.42 -17.41
C ASN A 82 -4.77 -3.57 -16.42
N ALA A 83 -6.10 -3.66 -16.44
CA ALA A 83 -6.96 -3.01 -15.45
C ALA A 83 -6.71 -3.57 -14.04
N PHE A 84 -6.57 -4.89 -13.91
CA PHE A 84 -6.23 -5.51 -12.63
C PHE A 84 -4.80 -5.13 -12.18
N MET A 85 -3.84 -5.08 -13.11
CA MET A 85 -2.46 -4.65 -12.83
C MET A 85 -2.40 -3.19 -12.35
N VAL A 86 -3.14 -2.28 -12.98
CA VAL A 86 -3.24 -0.87 -12.54
C VAL A 86 -3.92 -0.78 -11.18
N MET A 87 -5.02 -1.52 -10.96
CA MET A 87 -5.68 -1.57 -9.65
C MET A 87 -4.72 -2.02 -8.53
N ALA A 88 -3.84 -2.97 -8.81
CA ALA A 88 -2.83 -3.45 -7.88
C ALA A 88 -1.80 -2.37 -7.49
N LEU A 89 -1.61 -1.33 -8.31
CA LEU A 89 -0.81 -0.16 -7.97
C LEU A 89 -1.66 0.91 -7.27
N THR A 90 -2.91 1.11 -7.70
CA THR A 90 -3.80 2.14 -7.16
C THR A 90 -4.21 1.88 -5.72
N VAL A 91 -4.63 0.67 -5.38
CA VAL A 91 -5.17 0.33 -4.05
C VAL A 91 -4.15 0.57 -2.94
N PRO A 92 -2.92 -0.01 -2.97
CA PRO A 92 -1.94 0.27 -1.91
C PRO A 92 -1.50 1.73 -1.84
N MET A 93 -1.53 2.49 -2.95
CA MET A 93 -1.30 3.93 -2.92
C MET A 93 -2.41 4.66 -2.17
N HIS A 94 -3.67 4.33 -2.48
CA HIS A 94 -4.84 4.96 -1.89
C HIS A 94 -4.99 4.61 -0.41
N GLU A 95 -4.81 3.34 -0.07
CA GLU A 95 -5.06 2.79 1.26
C GLU A 95 -3.88 3.02 2.20
N GLY A 96 -2.66 2.72 1.73
CA GLY A 96 -1.48 2.60 2.58
C GLY A 96 -0.32 3.50 2.21
N PHE A 97 -0.46 4.39 1.23
CA PHE A 97 0.64 5.20 0.68
C PHE A 97 1.83 4.35 0.19
N PHE A 98 1.58 3.12 -0.26
CA PHE A 98 2.60 2.10 -0.54
C PHE A 98 3.46 1.69 0.66
N VAL A 99 3.13 2.09 1.90
CA VAL A 99 3.89 1.78 3.11
C VAL A 99 3.24 0.62 3.85
N HIS A 100 3.98 -0.45 4.09
CA HIS A 100 3.55 -1.52 5.00
C HIS A 100 4.32 -1.46 6.31
N PHE A 101 5.66 -1.52 6.23
CA PHE A 101 6.55 -1.22 7.34
C PHE A 101 7.29 0.08 7.08
N ARG A 102 7.54 0.84 8.14
CA ARG A 102 8.38 2.03 8.16
C ARG A 102 9.49 1.82 9.19
N GLU A 103 10.69 2.28 8.86
CA GLU A 103 11.80 2.41 9.80
C GLU A 103 12.05 3.90 10.07
N THR A 104 12.11 4.29 11.34
CA THR A 104 12.39 5.67 11.77
C THR A 104 13.43 5.68 12.88
N ALA A 105 14.00 6.86 13.15
CA ALA A 105 14.77 7.08 14.36
C ALA A 105 13.91 6.77 15.60
N ASN A 106 14.54 6.26 16.65
CA ASN A 106 13.89 6.02 17.93
C ASN A 106 13.75 7.32 18.73
N ILE A 107 12.78 8.15 18.35
CA ILE A 107 12.50 9.43 18.99
C ILE A 107 11.10 9.36 19.61
N GLU A 108 10.97 9.74 20.88
CA GLU A 108 9.71 9.65 21.63
C GLU A 108 8.54 10.33 20.90
N SER A 109 8.78 11.49 20.28
CA SER A 109 7.77 12.26 19.54
C SER A 109 7.28 11.60 18.26
N GLU A 110 8.02 10.65 17.69
CA GLU A 110 7.64 9.89 16.49
C GLU A 110 7.02 8.52 16.83
N CYS A 111 7.11 8.10 18.09
CA CYS A 111 6.56 6.84 18.53
C CYS A 111 5.04 6.93 18.74
N VAL A 112 4.30 6.13 17.98
CA VAL A 112 2.84 6.01 18.12
C VAL A 112 2.46 4.60 18.51
N ASP A 113 2.01 4.42 19.76
CA ASP A 113 1.52 3.15 20.25
C ASP A 113 0.03 2.91 19.96
N TYR A 114 -0.44 1.71 20.27
CA TYR A 114 -1.81 1.27 19.99
C TYR A 114 -2.86 1.90 20.93
N LYS A 115 -2.50 2.49 22.07
CA LYS A 115 -3.36 2.67 23.25
C LYS A 115 -4.60 3.57 23.01
N SER A 116 -4.51 4.55 22.12
CA SER A 116 -5.60 5.50 21.85
C SER A 116 -6.53 5.08 20.70
N LYS A 117 -6.09 4.22 19.78
CA LYS A 117 -6.76 4.02 18.48
C LYS A 117 -7.69 2.80 18.41
N TYR A 118 -7.26 1.62 18.88
CA TYR A 118 -8.10 0.39 18.76
C TYR A 118 -9.35 0.38 19.66
N LYS A 119 -9.61 1.44 20.45
CA LYS A 119 -10.76 1.53 21.36
C LYS A 119 -12.12 1.45 20.65
N LYS A 120 -12.18 1.82 19.37
CA LYS A 120 -13.40 1.72 18.53
C LYS A 120 -13.73 0.28 18.09
N LEU A 121 -12.80 -0.66 18.25
CA LEU A 121 -13.09 -2.08 18.04
C LEU A 121 -13.97 -2.60 19.19
N SER A 122 -14.96 -3.42 18.86
CA SER A 122 -15.86 -4.08 19.81
C SER A 122 -15.91 -5.60 19.57
N GLY A 123 -16.51 -6.32 20.51
CA GLY A 123 -16.80 -7.75 20.40
C GLY A 123 -15.59 -8.62 20.00
N LYS A 124 -15.82 -9.50 19.03
CA LYS A 124 -14.84 -10.48 18.55
C LYS A 124 -13.62 -9.82 17.90
N ALA A 125 -13.81 -8.77 17.10
CA ALA A 125 -12.71 -8.04 16.46
C ALA A 125 -11.73 -7.46 17.49
N LYS A 126 -12.24 -6.86 18.58
CA LYS A 126 -11.38 -6.38 19.68
C LYS A 126 -10.63 -7.53 20.35
N LYS A 127 -11.29 -8.66 20.60
CA LYS A 127 -10.66 -9.84 21.21
C LYS A 127 -9.52 -10.36 20.34
N GLU A 128 -9.75 -10.50 19.04
CA GLU A 128 -8.74 -10.97 18.09
C GLU A 128 -7.61 -9.97 17.88
N PHE A 129 -7.91 -8.67 17.79
CA PHE A 129 -6.88 -7.61 17.79
C PHE A 129 -5.98 -7.76 19.01
N LYS A 130 -6.57 -7.85 20.21
CA LYS A 130 -5.77 -7.99 21.43
C LYS A 130 -4.94 -9.28 21.43
N LYS A 131 -5.56 -10.40 21.07
CA LYS A 131 -4.91 -11.71 21.05
C LYS A 131 -3.69 -11.75 20.14
N ASN A 132 -3.82 -11.23 18.92
CA ASN A 132 -2.79 -11.38 17.89
C ASN A 132 -1.76 -10.25 17.89
N LEU A 133 -2.12 -9.05 18.35
CA LEU A 133 -1.25 -7.87 18.26
C LEU A 133 -0.66 -7.40 19.60
N ILE A 134 -1.37 -7.50 20.73
CA ILE A 134 -0.92 -6.86 21.99
C ILE A 134 -0.68 -7.82 23.15
N LYS A 135 -1.08 -9.09 23.00
CA LYS A 135 -0.91 -10.15 23.99
C LYS A 135 0.08 -11.21 23.48
N GLY A 136 0.58 -12.03 24.39
CA GLY A 136 1.59 -13.06 24.12
C GLY A 136 2.88 -12.78 24.89
N SER A 137 3.81 -13.74 24.85
CA SER A 137 5.17 -13.56 25.39
C SER A 137 5.92 -12.47 24.61
N THR A 138 5.72 -12.45 23.29
CA THR A 138 6.29 -11.46 22.37
C THR A 138 5.13 -10.80 21.60
N PRO A 139 4.46 -9.78 22.19
CA PRO A 139 3.37 -9.08 21.49
C PRO A 139 3.92 -8.38 20.26
N PHE A 140 3.14 -8.30 19.18
CA PHE A 140 3.57 -7.66 17.93
C PHE A 140 3.66 -6.14 18.06
N LEU A 141 2.69 -5.53 18.75
CA LEU A 141 2.67 -4.10 19.05
C LEU A 141 3.08 -3.88 20.50
N ILE A 142 3.91 -2.86 20.73
CA ILE A 142 4.41 -2.50 22.04
C ILE A 142 4.02 -1.06 22.40
N LYS A 143 4.08 -0.73 23.70
CA LYS A 143 3.96 0.66 24.16
C LYS A 143 5.28 1.37 23.93
N CYS A 144 5.23 2.65 23.57
CA CYS A 144 6.45 3.46 23.37
C CYS A 144 7.36 3.46 24.59
N SER A 145 6.78 3.59 25.80
CA SER A 145 7.50 3.57 27.09
C SER A 145 8.20 2.25 27.43
N LYS A 146 8.14 1.24 26.56
CA LYS A 146 8.77 -0.06 26.74
C LYS A 146 9.81 -0.36 25.66
N ILE A 147 10.03 0.58 24.75
CA ILE A 147 11.08 0.47 23.74
C ILE A 147 12.38 0.87 24.42
N ASP A 148 13.42 0.08 24.20
CA ASP A 148 14.76 0.38 24.66
C ASP A 148 15.27 1.65 23.96
N GLU A 149 15.57 2.69 24.75
CA GLU A 149 16.06 3.99 24.27
C GLU A 149 17.43 3.88 23.59
N SER A 150 18.19 2.81 23.84
CA SER A 150 19.48 2.57 23.18
C SER A 150 19.34 2.10 21.73
N LEU A 151 18.16 1.67 21.29
CA LEU A 151 17.92 1.30 19.90
C LEU A 151 18.00 2.55 19.01
N PRO A 152 18.81 2.55 17.94
CA PRO A 152 18.93 3.72 17.06
C PRO A 152 17.68 3.95 16.22
N THR A 153 16.93 2.87 15.92
CA THR A 153 15.73 2.92 15.08
C THR A 153 14.64 2.03 15.62
N VAL A 154 13.40 2.34 15.22
CA VAL A 154 12.21 1.53 15.48
C VAL A 154 11.51 1.18 14.18
N THR A 155 10.83 0.04 14.16
CA THR A 155 9.94 -0.35 13.07
C THR A 155 8.50 -0.07 13.44
N SER A 156 7.72 0.46 12.50
CA SER A 156 6.29 0.70 12.65
C SER A 156 5.52 0.07 11.49
N ILE A 157 4.28 -0.36 11.73
CA ILE A 157 3.37 -0.92 10.73
C ILE A 157 2.27 0.09 10.37
N MET A 158 1.92 0.16 9.08
CA MET A 158 0.84 1.02 8.58
C MET A 158 -0.52 0.63 9.18
N ARG A 159 -1.36 1.62 9.47
CA ARG A 159 -2.71 1.44 10.04
C ARG A 159 -3.65 2.58 9.71
N ALA A 160 -4.96 2.33 9.79
CA ALA A 160 -5.98 3.34 9.51
C ALA A 160 -5.86 4.56 10.43
N ILE A 161 -5.82 5.77 9.87
CA ILE A 161 -5.62 7.03 10.61
C ILE A 161 -6.70 7.25 11.69
N LEU A 162 -7.95 6.93 11.35
CA LEU A 162 -9.13 7.26 12.16
C LEU A 162 -9.37 6.34 13.35
N ASP A 163 -9.08 5.05 13.21
CA ASP A 163 -9.42 4.05 14.24
C ASP A 163 -8.42 2.89 14.39
N GLY A 164 -7.42 2.80 13.51
CA GLY A 164 -6.43 1.73 13.51
C GLY A 164 -7.01 0.33 13.33
N SER A 165 -8.22 0.22 12.76
CA SER A 165 -8.87 -1.07 12.52
C SER A 165 -8.41 -1.76 11.23
N ASP A 166 -7.69 -1.06 10.37
CA ASP A 166 -7.12 -1.62 9.16
C ASP A 166 -5.59 -1.59 9.24
N ILE A 167 -4.93 -2.63 8.74
CA ILE A 167 -3.49 -2.88 8.95
C ILE A 167 -2.76 -3.14 7.62
N GLY A 168 -1.54 -2.58 7.50
CA GLY A 168 -0.62 -2.77 6.38
C GLY A 168 -0.94 -1.91 5.16
N MET A 169 -0.09 -1.98 4.12
CA MET A 169 -0.26 -1.15 2.91
C MET A 169 -1.57 -1.35 2.16
N MET A 170 -2.20 -2.52 2.31
CA MET A 170 -3.49 -2.81 1.71
C MET A 170 -4.67 -2.36 2.59
N GLN A 171 -4.41 -1.86 3.81
CA GLN A 171 -5.42 -1.55 4.83
C GLN A 171 -6.46 -2.67 4.99
N ILE A 172 -5.98 -3.87 5.32
CA ILE A 172 -6.89 -5.00 5.52
C ILE A 172 -7.60 -4.85 6.86
N SER A 173 -8.92 -4.84 6.82
CA SER A 173 -9.73 -4.63 8.03
C SER A 173 -9.69 -5.79 8.99
N VAL A 174 -9.22 -5.55 10.21
CA VAL A 174 -9.21 -6.54 11.30
C VAL A 174 -10.62 -6.84 11.82
N ARG A 175 -11.62 -6.04 11.43
CA ARG A 175 -13.04 -6.29 11.78
C ARG A 175 -13.61 -7.46 11.00
N TRP A 176 -13.22 -7.56 9.73
CA TRP A 176 -13.82 -8.49 8.76
C TRP A 176 -12.90 -9.66 8.41
N HIS A 177 -11.59 -9.51 8.59
CA HIS A 177 -10.58 -10.49 8.16
C HIS A 177 -9.78 -11.10 9.31
N TYR A 178 -10.30 -11.08 10.55
CA TYR A 178 -9.53 -11.50 11.72
C TYR A 178 -9.16 -12.99 11.73
N ASP A 179 -9.97 -13.85 11.12
CA ASP A 179 -9.83 -15.31 11.14
C ASP A 179 -8.75 -15.83 10.17
N ILE A 180 -8.55 -15.12 9.06
CA ILE A 180 -7.57 -15.51 8.04
C ILE A 180 -6.38 -14.57 8.03
N PHE A 181 -6.60 -13.25 8.00
CA PHE A 181 -5.49 -12.30 7.88
C PHE A 181 -4.76 -12.12 9.22
N LEU A 182 -5.53 -11.85 10.29
CA LEU A 182 -4.96 -11.55 11.59
C LEU A 182 -4.49 -12.81 12.33
N ALA A 183 -5.34 -13.85 12.42
CA ALA A 183 -5.01 -15.07 13.17
C ALA A 183 -3.87 -15.88 12.52
N GLN A 184 -3.70 -15.80 11.19
CA GLN A 184 -2.56 -16.43 10.49
C GLN A 184 -1.36 -15.47 10.36
N ARG A 185 -1.42 -14.32 11.04
CA ARG A 185 -0.35 -13.32 11.13
C ARG A 185 0.22 -12.89 9.77
N LYS A 186 -0.65 -12.75 8.77
CA LYS A 186 -0.24 -12.34 7.41
C LYS A 186 0.31 -10.91 7.39
N PHE A 187 -0.11 -10.07 8.33
CA PHE A 187 0.38 -8.71 8.53
C PHE A 187 1.86 -8.61 8.92
N GLU A 188 2.53 -9.71 9.29
CA GLU A 188 3.97 -9.70 9.58
C GLU A 188 4.82 -9.69 8.32
N SER A 189 4.23 -9.94 7.14
CA SER A 189 4.92 -10.02 5.87
C SER A 189 4.30 -9.11 4.82
N VAL A 190 5.16 -8.32 4.17
CA VAL A 190 4.75 -7.46 3.04
C VAL A 190 4.13 -8.30 1.92
N GLU A 191 4.80 -9.37 1.50
CA GLU A 191 4.33 -10.25 0.44
C GLU A 191 3.00 -10.94 0.80
N LYS A 192 2.87 -11.50 2.02
CA LYS A 192 1.61 -12.14 2.44
C LYS A 192 0.45 -11.14 2.54
N THR A 193 0.74 -9.90 2.92
CA THR A 193 -0.27 -8.84 2.96
C THR A 193 -0.71 -8.44 1.56
N ILE A 194 0.22 -8.28 0.63
CA ILE A 194 -0.06 -8.03 -0.79
C ILE A 194 -0.87 -9.19 -1.38
N ASP A 195 -0.42 -10.45 -1.26
CA ASP A 195 -1.13 -11.62 -1.80
C ASP A 195 -2.56 -11.69 -1.26
N TYR A 196 -2.76 -11.48 0.05
CA TYR A 196 -4.10 -11.47 0.64
C TYR A 196 -4.98 -10.36 0.07
N GLY A 197 -4.48 -9.11 0.04
CA GLY A 197 -5.21 -7.96 -0.48
C GLY A 197 -5.54 -8.11 -1.96
N MET A 198 -4.62 -8.61 -2.79
CA MET A 198 -4.84 -8.83 -4.21
C MET A 198 -5.87 -9.92 -4.48
N ARG A 199 -5.84 -11.03 -3.72
CA ARG A 199 -6.90 -12.05 -3.81
C ARG A 199 -8.25 -11.49 -3.38
N HIS A 200 -8.28 -10.61 -2.39
CA HIS A 200 -9.50 -9.95 -1.96
C HIS A 200 -10.04 -9.02 -3.05
N LEU A 201 -9.18 -8.24 -3.72
CA LEU A 201 -9.56 -7.44 -4.89
C LEU A 201 -10.12 -8.33 -6.02
N LEU A 202 -9.46 -9.46 -6.33
CA LEU A 202 -9.93 -10.37 -7.38
C LEU A 202 -11.33 -10.94 -7.10
N LYS A 203 -11.68 -11.18 -5.82
CA LYS A 203 -13.03 -11.61 -5.43
C LYS A 203 -14.11 -10.60 -5.78
N GLY A 204 -13.77 -9.30 -5.84
CA GLY A 204 -14.66 -8.25 -6.33
C GLY A 204 -14.58 -8.07 -7.84
N PHE A 205 -13.36 -8.05 -8.38
CA PHE A 205 -13.09 -7.77 -9.79
C PHE A 205 -13.74 -8.80 -10.71
N ASP A 206 -13.53 -10.10 -10.44
CA ASP A 206 -13.96 -11.16 -11.35
C ASP A 206 -15.49 -11.24 -11.50
N PRO A 207 -16.30 -11.20 -10.42
CA PRO A 207 -17.75 -11.19 -10.57
C PRO A 207 -18.29 -9.92 -11.26
N ILE A 208 -17.75 -8.75 -10.93
CA ILE A 208 -18.18 -7.47 -11.53
C ILE A 208 -17.84 -7.46 -13.02
N TYR A 209 -16.66 -7.92 -13.39
CA TYR A 209 -16.24 -8.06 -14.79
C TYR A 209 -17.14 -9.02 -15.57
N ARG A 210 -17.39 -10.23 -15.02
CA ARG A 210 -18.23 -11.26 -15.69
C ARG A 210 -19.69 -10.84 -15.83
N LYS A 211 -20.18 -9.99 -14.94
CA LYS A 211 -21.55 -9.47 -14.92
C LYS A 211 -21.59 -7.98 -15.28
N SER A 212 -20.69 -7.56 -16.16
CA SER A 212 -20.54 -6.16 -16.52
C SER A 212 -21.82 -5.54 -17.10
N ASN A 213 -22.62 -6.35 -17.80
CA ASN A 213 -23.95 -5.98 -18.32
C ASN A 213 -25.00 -5.69 -17.23
N GLU A 214 -24.82 -6.17 -15.99
CA GLU A 214 -25.69 -5.86 -14.85
C GLU A 214 -25.31 -4.52 -14.17
N HIS A 215 -24.25 -3.84 -14.64
CA HIS A 215 -23.68 -2.65 -14.01
C HIS A 215 -23.52 -1.50 -15.00
N SER A 216 -24.58 -0.70 -15.18
CA SER A 216 -24.58 0.44 -16.12
C SER A 216 -23.48 1.47 -15.86
N CYS A 217 -23.00 1.60 -14.61
CA CYS A 217 -21.88 2.47 -14.25
C CYS A 217 -20.54 2.07 -14.89
N LEU A 218 -20.43 0.85 -15.44
CA LEU A 218 -19.24 0.39 -16.14
C LEU A 218 -19.20 0.86 -17.60
N THR A 219 -20.25 1.50 -18.09
CA THR A 219 -20.30 2.05 -19.44
C THR A 219 -19.98 3.54 -19.42
N GLU A 220 -19.08 3.97 -20.30
CA GLU A 220 -18.71 5.35 -20.53
C GLU A 220 -18.70 5.60 -22.04
N ASN A 221 -19.42 6.62 -22.51
CA ASN A 221 -19.59 6.93 -23.93
C ASN A 221 -20.04 5.72 -24.78
N GLY A 222 -20.94 4.89 -24.22
CA GLY A 222 -21.48 3.70 -24.89
C GLY A 222 -20.54 2.48 -24.93
N SER A 223 -19.34 2.58 -24.34
CA SER A 223 -18.36 1.49 -24.31
C SER A 223 -18.02 1.06 -22.88
N PHE A 224 -17.58 -0.19 -22.71
CA PHE A 224 -17.12 -0.68 -21.40
C PHE A 224 -15.85 0.06 -20.96
N SER A 225 -15.84 0.56 -19.72
CA SER A 225 -14.74 1.31 -19.12
C SER A 225 -14.03 0.47 -18.07
N TYR A 226 -12.83 0.00 -18.40
CA TYR A 226 -11.97 -0.74 -17.48
C TYR A 226 -11.53 0.10 -16.28
N GLN A 227 -11.45 1.42 -16.41
CA GLN A 227 -11.19 2.31 -15.28
C GLN A 227 -12.38 2.34 -14.32
N ASN A 228 -13.61 2.35 -14.85
CA ASN A 228 -14.80 2.20 -14.03
C ASN A 228 -14.89 0.81 -13.38
N LEU A 229 -14.40 -0.25 -14.02
CA LEU A 229 -14.28 -1.58 -13.38
C LEU A 229 -13.32 -1.54 -12.17
N VAL A 230 -12.19 -0.84 -12.27
CA VAL A 230 -11.25 -0.64 -11.15
C VAL A 230 -11.95 0.08 -9.99
N ARG A 231 -12.66 1.18 -10.28
CA ARG A 231 -13.43 1.94 -9.28
C ARG A 231 -14.58 1.13 -8.68
N ALA A 232 -15.29 0.36 -9.50
CA ALA A 232 -16.38 -0.51 -9.07
C ALA A 232 -15.90 -1.61 -8.13
N THR A 233 -14.74 -2.19 -8.44
CA THR A 233 -14.12 -3.24 -7.63
C THR A 233 -13.72 -2.71 -6.26
N TRP A 234 -12.98 -1.59 -6.24
CA TRP A 234 -12.56 -0.98 -4.99
C TRP A 234 -13.76 -0.46 -4.20
N GLY A 235 -14.64 0.31 -4.84
CA GLY A 235 -15.81 0.91 -4.24
C GLY A 235 -16.78 -0.15 -3.73
N GLY A 236 -17.32 -0.98 -4.61
CA GLY A 236 -18.35 -1.94 -4.24
C GLY A 236 -17.85 -3.03 -3.29
N PHE A 237 -16.79 -3.74 -3.69
CA PHE A 237 -16.38 -4.94 -2.95
C PHE A 237 -15.32 -4.64 -1.89
N TYR A 238 -14.20 -4.01 -2.25
CA TYR A 238 -13.07 -3.87 -1.33
C TYR A 238 -13.40 -2.96 -0.13
N ASN A 239 -13.97 -1.79 -0.40
CA ASN A 239 -14.34 -0.78 0.58
C ASN A 239 -15.85 -0.80 0.91
N GLY A 240 -16.66 -1.59 0.20
CA GLY A 240 -18.11 -1.71 0.45
C GLY A 240 -18.57 -3.08 0.95
N GLY A 241 -17.72 -4.10 0.79
CA GLY A 241 -18.00 -5.47 1.22
C GLY A 241 -18.96 -6.25 0.32
N SER A 242 -19.45 -5.69 -0.80
CA SER A 242 -20.40 -6.38 -1.67
C SER A 242 -20.32 -5.97 -3.14
N VAL A 243 -20.32 -6.96 -4.04
CA VAL A 243 -20.42 -6.73 -5.49
C VAL A 243 -21.72 -6.02 -5.89
N GLY A 244 -22.78 -6.15 -5.09
CA GLY A 244 -24.04 -5.41 -5.32
C GLY A 244 -23.91 -3.90 -5.13
N GLN A 245 -22.81 -3.43 -4.51
CA GLN A 245 -22.49 -2.01 -4.37
C GLN A 245 -21.52 -1.51 -5.45
N ALA A 246 -21.26 -2.28 -6.51
CA ALA A 246 -20.31 -1.95 -7.57
C ALA A 246 -20.50 -0.52 -8.12
N CYS A 247 -21.74 -0.08 -8.35
CA CYS A 247 -22.02 1.25 -8.90
C CYS A 247 -22.13 2.37 -7.86
N ARG A 248 -21.77 2.16 -6.60
CA ARG A 248 -21.84 3.24 -5.60
C ARG A 248 -20.96 4.44 -5.96
N PHE A 249 -19.89 4.24 -6.72
CA PHE A 249 -19.00 5.33 -7.13
C PHE A 249 -19.65 6.32 -8.12
N SER A 250 -20.68 5.90 -8.86
CA SER A 250 -21.36 6.77 -9.83
C SER A 250 -22.46 7.64 -9.19
N GLY A 251 -22.76 7.43 -7.91
CA GLY A 251 -23.70 8.24 -7.15
C GLY A 251 -23.15 9.61 -6.75
N VAL A 252 -24.04 10.54 -6.40
CA VAL A 252 -23.65 11.88 -5.94
C VAL A 252 -23.05 11.80 -4.53
N GLY A 253 -21.92 12.46 -4.30
CA GLY A 253 -21.45 12.79 -2.94
C GLY A 253 -20.43 11.86 -2.28
N HIS A 254 -19.91 10.83 -2.95
CA HIS A 254 -18.96 9.89 -2.32
C HIS A 254 -17.51 10.42 -2.28
N ALA A 255 -17.15 11.13 -1.20
CA ALA A 255 -15.81 11.71 -1.01
C ALA A 255 -14.68 10.67 -1.13
N ASN A 256 -14.88 9.46 -0.58
CA ASN A 256 -13.89 8.38 -0.64
C ASN A 256 -13.62 7.94 -2.07
N ASP A 257 -14.67 7.83 -2.91
CA ASP A 257 -14.48 7.47 -4.30
C ASP A 257 -13.81 8.59 -5.11
N ARG A 258 -14.14 9.86 -4.87
CA ARG A 258 -13.39 10.96 -5.50
C ARG A 258 -11.91 10.90 -5.17
N ALA A 259 -11.57 10.64 -3.91
CA ALA A 259 -10.18 10.46 -3.48
C ALA A 259 -9.54 9.22 -4.14
N PHE A 260 -10.26 8.11 -4.30
CA PHE A 260 -9.77 6.95 -5.02
C PHE A 260 -9.53 7.25 -6.50
N LYS A 261 -10.48 7.90 -7.19
CA LYS A 261 -10.33 8.32 -8.59
C LYS A 261 -9.12 9.24 -8.77
N MET A 262 -8.91 10.22 -7.90
CA MET A 262 -7.72 11.08 -7.97
C MET A 262 -6.43 10.28 -7.87
N ASN A 263 -6.39 9.22 -7.05
CA ASN A 263 -5.24 8.34 -6.94
C ASN A 263 -5.10 7.43 -8.17
N LEU A 264 -6.21 6.93 -8.74
CA LEU A 264 -6.17 6.22 -10.02
C LEU A 264 -5.60 7.11 -11.13
N ASP A 265 -6.07 8.35 -11.24
CA ASP A 265 -5.59 9.33 -12.23
C ASP A 265 -4.09 9.63 -12.04
N LYS A 266 -3.60 9.72 -10.80
CA LYS A 266 -2.16 9.82 -10.51
C LYS A 266 -1.37 8.61 -11.02
N ILE A 267 -1.85 7.38 -10.80
CA ILE A 267 -1.19 6.18 -11.34
C ILE A 267 -1.16 6.25 -12.87
N LEU A 268 -2.30 6.57 -13.50
CA LEU A 268 -2.42 6.62 -14.96
C LEU A 268 -1.59 7.73 -15.63
N SER A 269 -1.24 8.78 -14.88
CA SER A 269 -0.40 9.90 -15.33
C SER A 269 1.07 9.75 -14.92
N TYR A 270 1.47 8.61 -14.36
CA TYR A 270 2.87 8.34 -14.02
C TYR A 270 3.84 8.43 -15.21
N PRO A 271 3.50 7.96 -16.43
CA PRO A 271 4.39 8.09 -17.58
C PRO A 271 4.78 9.55 -17.89
N GLU A 272 3.84 10.48 -17.71
CA GLU A 272 4.04 11.91 -17.96
C GLU A 272 4.66 12.65 -16.76
N THR A 273 4.20 12.34 -15.55
CA THR A 273 4.58 13.09 -14.34
C THR A 273 5.85 12.58 -13.69
N GLY A 274 6.21 11.31 -13.91
CA GLY A 274 7.31 10.65 -13.21
C GLY A 274 7.07 10.47 -11.70
N LEU A 275 5.87 10.77 -11.18
CA LEU A 275 5.54 10.68 -9.76
C LEU A 275 4.62 9.47 -9.49
N LEU A 276 5.17 8.40 -8.90
CA LEU A 276 4.39 7.25 -8.45
C LEU A 276 4.21 7.31 -6.93
N GLY A 277 3.15 7.96 -6.45
CA GLY A 277 2.91 8.08 -5.01
C GLY A 277 1.90 9.14 -4.61
N TYR A 278 1.77 9.34 -3.30
CA TYR A 278 0.80 10.28 -2.74
C TYR A 278 1.23 11.74 -2.98
N ASN A 279 2.49 12.04 -2.68
CA ASN A 279 3.17 13.32 -2.89
C ASN A 279 4.70 13.06 -3.05
N ASN A 280 5.52 14.12 -3.07
CA ASN A 280 6.98 13.98 -3.24
C ASN A 280 7.66 13.22 -2.09
N ASP A 281 7.14 13.30 -0.87
CA ASP A 281 7.73 12.64 0.30
C ASP A 281 7.30 11.16 0.39
N LEU A 282 6.15 10.82 -0.18
CA LEU A 282 5.55 9.49 -0.21
C LEU A 282 5.46 8.95 -1.63
N ARG A 283 6.55 9.06 -2.38
CA ARG A 283 6.71 8.48 -3.71
C ARG A 283 7.60 7.24 -3.69
N LEU A 284 7.33 6.34 -4.62
CA LEU A 284 8.23 5.26 -5.00
C LEU A 284 9.19 5.79 -6.05
N ASP A 285 10.48 5.82 -5.71
CA ASP A 285 11.53 5.97 -6.70
C ASP A 285 11.76 4.58 -7.34
N LEU A 286 11.82 4.51 -8.67
CA LEU A 286 11.94 3.24 -9.40
C LEU A 286 13.19 3.25 -10.29
N THR A 287 13.90 2.13 -10.35
CA THR A 287 14.97 1.93 -11.33
C THR A 287 14.40 1.86 -12.74
N PRO A 288 15.22 2.09 -13.79
CA PRO A 288 14.75 2.06 -15.17
C PRO A 288 14.03 0.76 -15.56
N THR A 289 14.43 -0.39 -14.99
CA THR A 289 13.79 -1.68 -15.30
C THR A 289 12.38 -1.77 -14.73
N VAL A 290 12.20 -1.43 -13.45
CA VAL A 290 10.88 -1.48 -12.81
C VAL A 290 9.97 -0.39 -13.37
N LYS A 291 10.50 0.82 -13.59
CA LYS A 291 9.78 1.92 -14.23
C LYS A 291 9.23 1.52 -15.60
N ALA A 292 10.04 0.85 -16.44
CA ALA A 292 9.60 0.40 -17.75
C ALA A 292 8.40 -0.56 -17.68
N ALA A 293 8.41 -1.51 -16.73
CA ALA A 293 7.29 -2.43 -16.54
C ALA A 293 6.01 -1.72 -16.06
N VAL A 294 6.13 -0.77 -15.13
CA VAL A 294 4.98 0.03 -14.65
C VAL A 294 4.40 0.89 -15.79
N VAL A 295 5.25 1.57 -16.55
CA VAL A 295 4.84 2.39 -17.71
C VAL A 295 4.18 1.54 -18.80
N GLU A 296 4.72 0.36 -19.08
CA GLU A 296 4.13 -0.58 -20.05
C GLU A 296 2.70 -0.97 -19.67
N VAL A 297 2.45 -1.37 -18.41
CA VAL A 297 1.11 -1.68 -17.91
C VAL A 297 0.14 -0.51 -18.06
N ILE A 298 0.56 0.69 -17.69
CA ILE A 298 -0.29 1.89 -17.74
C ILE A 298 -0.63 2.24 -19.19
N ASN A 299 0.37 2.24 -20.07
CA ASN A 299 0.18 2.55 -21.49
C ASN A 299 -0.70 1.51 -22.17
N ASN A 300 -0.54 0.23 -21.83
CA ASN A 300 -1.42 -0.82 -22.34
C ASN A 300 -2.89 -0.57 -22.00
N LEU A 301 -3.19 -0.25 -20.74
CA LEU A 301 -4.56 0.07 -20.33
C LEU A 301 -5.11 1.31 -21.02
N ARG A 302 -4.28 2.35 -21.20
CA ARG A 302 -4.71 3.60 -21.85
C ARG A 302 -4.96 3.45 -23.34
N ASN A 303 -4.12 2.66 -24.01
CA ASN A 303 -4.08 2.60 -25.47
C ASN A 303 -4.76 1.36 -26.05
N GLY A 304 -5.24 0.43 -25.22
CA GLY A 304 -5.83 -0.82 -25.72
C GLY A 304 -4.80 -1.79 -26.29
N THR A 305 -3.57 -1.80 -25.77
CA THR A 305 -2.46 -2.63 -26.29
C THR A 305 -2.09 -3.77 -25.34
N ASP A 306 -1.33 -4.75 -25.84
CA ASP A 306 -0.82 -5.90 -25.06
C ASP A 306 0.70 -6.08 -25.21
N ASN A 307 1.46 -4.99 -25.06
CA ASN A 307 2.92 -5.13 -25.00
C ASN A 307 3.32 -5.68 -23.63
N ARG A 308 4.04 -6.81 -23.58
CA ARG A 308 4.46 -7.43 -22.32
C ARG A 308 5.98 -7.57 -22.18
N SER A 309 6.75 -6.84 -22.99
CA SER A 309 8.21 -6.94 -23.02
C SER A 309 8.85 -6.61 -21.67
N ALA A 310 8.55 -5.44 -21.12
CA ALA A 310 9.14 -4.94 -19.89
C ALA A 310 8.62 -5.71 -18.66
N VAL A 311 7.32 -6.01 -18.62
CA VAL A 311 6.71 -6.82 -17.55
C VAL A 311 7.33 -8.21 -17.53
N ASN A 312 7.42 -8.89 -18.68
CA ASN A 312 8.05 -10.22 -18.73
C ASN A 312 9.53 -10.18 -18.33
N LYS A 313 10.27 -9.14 -18.74
CA LYS A 313 11.67 -8.97 -18.34
C LYS A 313 11.84 -8.79 -16.83
N LEU A 314 10.91 -8.11 -16.18
CA LEU A 314 10.91 -7.93 -14.72
C LEU A 314 10.55 -9.23 -14.00
N LEU A 315 9.52 -9.94 -14.47
CA LEU A 315 8.91 -11.07 -13.75
C LEU A 315 9.54 -12.44 -14.04
N LYS A 316 10.32 -12.59 -15.12
CA LYS A 316 11.04 -13.83 -15.45
C LYS A 316 12.42 -13.95 -14.77
N LYS A 317 12.71 -13.07 -13.81
CA LYS A 317 13.90 -13.12 -12.94
C LYS A 317 13.54 -13.70 -11.58
#